data_AF-A0A661QDD9-F1
#
_entry.id   AF-A0A661QDD9-F1
#
_cell.length_a   1.000
_cell.length_b   1.000
_cell.length_c   1.000
_cell.angle_alpha   90.00
_cell.angle_beta   90.00
_cell.angle_gamma   90.00
#
_symmetry.space_group_name_H-M   'P 1'
#
loop_
_entity.id
_entity.type
_entity.pdbx_description
1 polymer ?
#
loop_
_entity_poly.entity_id
_entity_poly.type
_entity_poly.pdbx_seq_one_letter_code
_entity_poly.pdbx_strand_id
1 'polypeptide(L)'
;MVDCCPAFRDNKFYDQEGHGSRRHGGGGIMIRLEIVPHDPVIARDGRPFGSGQCHRMRCLEWLYPSVLAGSFRTLLGKKSSSDFDAETVKKLKGLSIFGPLLMRNGSPYFPAPKDIVVDERSKCFAKRPFTLREKEYCDLPGESLLPTMLLDPPEVD
;
A
#
# COMPACT_ATOMS: atom_id res chain seq x y z
N MET A 1 -14.31 0.14 12.49
CA MET A 1 -14.26 -0.45 13.85
C MET A 1 -14.49 -1.94 13.68
N VAL A 2 -13.39 -2.67 13.52
CA VAL A 2 -13.31 -4.13 13.68
C VAL A 2 -11.93 -4.33 14.31
N ASP A 3 -11.93 -4.20 15.63
CA ASP A 3 -10.81 -4.54 16.49
C ASP A 3 -10.81 -6.06 16.67
N CYS A 4 -9.97 -6.74 15.90
CA CYS A 4 -9.59 -8.12 16.17
C CYS A 4 -8.08 -8.17 16.39
N CYS A 5 -7.63 -7.74 17.59
CA CYS A 5 -6.40 -8.25 18.21
C CYS A 5 -6.32 -7.80 19.67
N PRO A 6 -6.72 -8.66 20.64
CA PRO A 6 -6.55 -8.38 22.06
C PRO A 6 -5.25 -9.01 22.55
N ALA A 7 -4.09 -8.47 22.17
CA ALA A 7 -2.82 -8.73 22.85
C ALA A 7 -1.71 -7.89 22.21
N PHE A 8 -1.42 -6.71 22.78
CA PHE A 8 -0.04 -6.20 22.92
C PHE A 8 -0.08 -4.87 23.70
N ARG A 9 -0.48 -4.94 24.97
CA ARG A 9 -0.04 -3.93 25.94
C ARG A 9 1.36 -4.36 26.34
N ASP A 10 2.37 -3.68 25.82
CA ASP A 10 3.53 -3.28 26.61
C ASP A 10 4.33 -2.24 25.84
N ASN A 11 4.26 -1.03 26.38
CA ASN A 11 5.05 0.13 26.01
C ASN A 11 6.51 -0.17 26.35
N LYS A 12 7.33 -0.48 25.35
CA LYS A 12 8.76 -0.20 25.41
C LYS A 12 9.18 0.46 24.11
N PHE A 13 9.58 1.71 24.27
CA PHE A 13 10.39 2.51 23.37
C PHE A 13 11.58 1.64 22.92
N TYR A 14 11.54 1.14 21.69
CA TYR A 14 12.64 0.36 21.13
C TYR A 14 13.40 1.25 20.15
N ASP A 15 14.50 1.82 20.63
CA ASP A 15 15.69 1.97 19.81
C ASP A 15 16.12 0.56 19.38
N GLN A 16 16.13 0.27 18.08
CA GLN A 16 16.86 -0.87 17.55
C GLN A 16 17.73 -0.47 16.36
N GLU A 17 19.01 -0.71 16.59
CA GLU A 17 20.15 -0.47 15.73
C GLU A 17 20.08 -1.26 14.42
N GLY A 18 20.87 -0.80 13.45
CA GLY A 18 20.82 -1.18 12.05
C GLY A 18 20.89 -2.68 11.74
N HIS A 19 19.96 -3.13 10.91
CA HIS A 19 20.07 -4.39 10.19
C HIS A 19 20.37 -4.18 8.69
N GLY A 20 21.61 -4.55 8.34
CA GLY A 20 22.23 -4.80 7.04
C GLY A 20 21.39 -4.63 5.76
N SER A 21 21.52 -3.47 5.12
CA SER A 21 21.12 -3.27 3.72
C SER A 21 22.13 -3.94 2.78
N ARG A 22 21.75 -5.07 2.17
CA ARG A 22 22.51 -5.68 1.05
C ARG A 22 22.54 -4.70 -0.12
N ARG A 23 23.72 -4.21 -0.47
CA ARG A 23 23.97 -3.28 -1.58
C ARG A 23 23.82 -4.01 -2.91
N HIS A 24 22.80 -3.67 -3.70
CA HIS A 24 22.79 -3.93 -5.14
C HIS A 24 23.55 -2.79 -5.85
N GLY A 25 24.42 -3.16 -6.79
CA GLY A 25 25.38 -2.28 -7.48
C GLY A 25 24.72 -1.15 -8.27
N GLY A 26 25.02 0.07 -7.85
CA GLY A 26 24.54 1.34 -8.40
C GLY A 26 24.59 2.36 -7.27
N GLY A 27 25.66 3.15 -7.19
CA GLY A 27 26.02 3.99 -6.04
C GLY A 27 25.10 5.22 -5.80
N GLY A 28 23.79 5.02 -5.83
CA GLY A 28 22.82 6.02 -5.40
C GLY A 28 22.68 6.01 -3.87
N ILE A 29 22.59 7.20 -3.27
CA ILE A 29 22.24 7.34 -1.86
C ILE A 29 20.75 7.02 -1.71
N MET A 30 20.43 6.02 -0.88
CA MET A 30 19.06 5.72 -0.48
C MET A 30 18.81 6.33 0.90
N ILE A 31 17.81 7.21 0.99
CA ILE A 31 17.41 7.86 2.25
C ILE A 31 16.04 7.32 2.63
N ARG A 32 15.91 6.82 3.86
CA ARG A 32 14.62 6.46 4.45
C ARG A 32 14.07 7.67 5.20
N LEU A 33 12.83 8.04 4.88
CA LEU A 33 12.07 9.06 5.60
C LEU A 33 10.89 8.40 6.28
N GLU A 34 10.63 8.82 7.51
CA GLU A 34 9.43 8.44 8.25
C GLU A 34 8.50 9.65 8.34
N ILE A 35 7.22 9.43 8.02
CA ILE A 35 6.20 10.46 8.10
C ILE A 35 5.23 10.02 9.18
N VAL A 36 5.28 10.74 10.31
CA VAL A 36 4.37 10.52 11.44
C VAL A 36 3.29 11.59 11.39
N PRO A 37 2.04 11.25 11.08
CA PRO A 37 0.97 12.22 11.08
C PRO A 37 0.62 12.62 12.52
N HIS A 38 0.50 13.92 12.76
CA HIS A 38 0.01 14.46 14.05
C HIS A 38 -1.50 14.18 14.23
N ASP A 39 -2.26 14.30 13.14
CA ASP A 39 -3.71 14.13 13.09
C ASP A 39 -4.10 13.11 12.01
N PRO A 40 -5.34 12.57 12.02
CA PRO A 40 -5.79 11.64 11.00
C PRO A 40 -5.59 12.16 9.56
N VAL A 41 -4.99 11.33 8.70
CA VAL A 41 -4.73 11.67 7.30
C VAL A 41 -5.90 11.25 6.42
N ILE A 42 -6.34 12.16 5.55
CA ILE A 42 -7.44 11.93 4.61
C ILE A 42 -6.86 11.65 3.22
N ALA A 43 -6.88 10.39 2.79
CA ALA A 43 -6.56 10.01 1.42
C ALA A 43 -7.81 10.12 0.54
N ARG A 44 -7.99 11.25 -0.15
CA ARG A 44 -9.19 11.48 -0.96
C ARG A 44 -9.21 10.65 -2.23
N ASP A 45 -10.40 10.21 -2.64
CA ASP A 45 -10.64 9.78 -4.01
C ASP A 45 -10.62 10.94 -5.03
N GLY A 46 -10.25 10.61 -6.26
CA GLY A 46 -10.13 11.59 -7.35
C GLY A 46 -11.45 12.10 -7.92
N ARG A 47 -12.59 11.75 -7.31
CA ARG A 47 -13.90 12.18 -7.79
C ARG A 47 -14.04 13.70 -7.65
N PRO A 48 -14.69 14.36 -8.62
CA PRO A 48 -14.97 15.78 -8.53
C PRO A 48 -15.78 16.11 -7.27
N PHE A 49 -15.44 17.23 -6.63
CA PHE A 49 -16.12 17.73 -5.44
C PHE A 49 -16.50 19.19 -5.67
N GLY A 50 -17.79 19.52 -5.61
CA GLY A 50 -18.28 20.87 -5.88
C GLY A 50 -19.81 20.93 -6.00
N SER A 51 -20.35 22.15 -6.04
CA SER A 51 -21.80 22.39 -6.17
C SER A 51 -22.34 21.77 -7.46
N GLY A 52 -23.36 20.91 -7.34
CA GLY A 52 -23.96 20.20 -8.48
C GLY A 52 -23.28 18.89 -8.88
N GLN A 53 -22.24 18.44 -8.16
CA GLN A 53 -21.57 17.15 -8.36
C GLN A 53 -21.55 16.33 -7.06
N CYS A 54 -21.04 15.09 -7.12
CA CYS A 54 -21.08 14.11 -6.03
C CYS A 54 -20.69 14.69 -4.66
N HIS A 55 -21.64 14.77 -3.71
CA HIS A 55 -21.42 15.32 -2.36
C HIS A 55 -20.76 14.34 -1.37
N ARG A 56 -20.40 13.13 -1.82
CA ARG A 56 -19.82 12.10 -0.95
C ARG A 56 -18.38 11.81 -1.35
N MET A 57 -17.48 12.23 -0.47
CA MET A 57 -16.08 11.86 -0.50
C MET A 57 -15.91 10.45 0.09
N ARG A 58 -15.02 9.65 -0.49
CA ARG A 58 -14.56 8.40 0.14
C ARG A 58 -13.07 8.51 0.43
N CYS A 59 -12.68 8.09 1.64
CA CYS A 59 -11.29 7.88 1.95
C CYS A 59 -10.81 6.58 1.30
N LEU A 60 -9.60 6.62 0.77
CA LEU A 60 -8.87 5.46 0.30
C LEU A 60 -8.19 4.80 1.49
N GLU A 61 -8.07 3.47 1.44
CA GLU A 61 -7.36 2.69 2.46
C GLU A 61 -5.84 2.91 2.42
N TRP A 62 -5.32 3.37 1.27
CA TRP A 62 -3.90 3.57 1.05
C TRP A 62 -3.63 4.92 0.39
N LEU A 63 -2.54 5.58 0.80
CA LEU A 63 -2.04 6.78 0.14
C LEU A 63 -1.32 6.40 -1.15
N TYR A 64 -1.72 6.99 -2.28
CA TYR A 64 -1.04 6.70 -3.54
C TYR A 64 0.43 7.16 -3.52
N PRO A 65 1.34 6.40 -4.14
CA PRO A 65 2.74 6.79 -4.33
C PRO A 65 2.91 8.19 -4.94
N SER A 66 2.01 8.55 -5.86
CA SER A 66 1.99 9.87 -6.51
C SER A 66 1.73 11.02 -5.54
N VAL A 67 0.89 10.81 -4.51
CA VAL A 67 0.60 11.82 -3.48
C VAL A 67 1.84 12.08 -2.64
N LEU A 68 2.51 11.02 -2.18
CA LEU A 68 3.77 11.14 -1.44
C LEU A 68 4.84 11.85 -2.27
N ALA A 69 5.03 11.40 -3.51
CA ALA A 69 6.03 11.97 -4.41
C ALA A 69 5.74 13.46 -4.71
N GLY A 70 4.48 13.81 -4.95
CA GLY A 70 4.05 15.19 -5.19
C GLY A 70 4.26 16.09 -3.98
N SER A 71 3.83 15.64 -2.79
CA SER A 71 4.02 16.37 -1.54
C SER A 71 5.50 16.59 -1.22
N PHE A 72 6.32 15.55 -1.37
CA PHE A 72 7.76 15.65 -1.10
C PHE A 72 8.47 16.58 -2.07
N ARG A 73 8.18 16.47 -3.38
CA ARG A 73 8.72 17.41 -4.39
C ARG A 73 8.26 18.84 -4.13
N THR A 74 7.03 19.04 -3.68
CA THR A 74 6.51 20.37 -3.32
C THR A 74 7.23 20.94 -2.10
N LEU A 75 7.47 20.11 -1.07
CA LEU A 75 8.26 20.49 0.11
C LEU A 75 9.68 20.91 -0.29
N LEU A 76 10.36 20.11 -1.11
CA LEU A 76 11.71 20.43 -1.58
C LEU A 76 11.73 21.67 -2.45
N GLY A 77 10.78 21.82 -3.37
CA GLY A 77 10.64 23.02 -4.19
C GLY A 77 10.52 24.26 -3.32
N LYS A 78 9.56 24.29 -2.39
CA LYS A 78 9.39 25.40 -1.44
C LYS A 78 10.64 25.70 -0.60
N LYS A 79 11.48 24.70 -0.33
CA LYS A 79 12.72 24.87 0.44
C LYS A 79 13.89 25.38 -0.41
N SER A 80 13.94 25.04 -1.70
CA SER A 80 15.02 25.46 -2.61
C SER A 80 14.72 26.78 -3.32
N SER A 81 13.49 26.97 -3.78
CA SER A 81 13.03 28.10 -4.59
C SER A 81 11.49 28.09 -4.69
N SER A 82 10.83 29.19 -4.34
CA SER A 82 9.36 29.25 -4.35
C SER A 82 8.74 29.25 -5.76
N ASP A 83 9.55 29.44 -6.80
CA ASP A 83 9.07 29.82 -8.14
C ASP A 83 8.92 28.65 -9.12
N PHE A 84 9.25 27.40 -8.72
CA PHE A 84 9.10 26.18 -9.53
C PHE A 84 9.48 26.35 -11.02
N ASP A 85 10.64 26.96 -11.28
CA ASP A 85 11.14 27.16 -12.64
C ASP A 85 11.45 25.83 -13.35
N ALA A 86 11.62 25.89 -14.68
CA ALA A 86 11.79 24.70 -15.51
C ALA A 86 12.99 23.84 -15.06
N GLU A 87 14.07 24.46 -14.59
CA GLU A 87 15.25 23.74 -14.10
C GLU A 87 14.98 23.05 -12.76
N THR A 88 14.36 23.74 -11.79
CA THR A 88 13.98 23.14 -10.50
C THR A 88 13.01 21.99 -10.71
N VAL A 89 12.00 22.15 -11.59
CA VAL A 89 11.05 21.08 -11.92
C VAL A 89 11.76 19.87 -12.51
N LYS A 90 12.73 20.08 -13.42
CA LYS A 90 13.52 18.99 -14.00
C LYS A 90 14.31 18.24 -12.92
N LYS A 91 14.97 18.95 -12.01
CA LYS A 91 15.71 18.35 -10.87
C LYS A 91 14.78 17.55 -9.96
N LEU A 92 13.64 18.12 -9.56
CA LEU A 92 12.66 17.47 -8.67
C LEU A 92 12.02 16.22 -9.30
N LYS A 93 11.76 16.23 -10.61
CA LYS A 93 11.25 15.05 -11.34
C LYS A 93 12.29 13.94 -11.46
N GLY A 94 13.58 14.28 -11.44
CA GLY A 94 14.68 13.31 -11.44
C GLY A 94 14.80 12.50 -10.13
N LEU A 95 14.11 12.90 -9.07
CA LEU A 95 14.08 12.16 -7.81
C LEU A 95 13.22 10.90 -7.92
N SER A 96 13.84 9.74 -7.68
CA SER A 96 13.17 8.46 -7.47
C SER A 96 12.64 8.39 -6.04
N ILE A 97 11.32 8.32 -5.91
CA ILE A 97 10.63 8.26 -4.62
C ILE A 97 9.85 6.95 -4.59
N PHE A 98 10.08 6.16 -3.55
CA PHE A 98 9.43 4.86 -3.33
C PHE A 98 8.51 4.94 -2.11
N GLY A 99 7.39 4.21 -2.14
CA GLY A 99 6.40 4.17 -1.06
C GLY A 99 5.07 4.83 -1.44
N PRO A 100 4.21 5.18 -0.46
CA PRO A 100 4.41 4.97 0.98
C PRO A 100 4.27 3.50 1.38
N LEU A 101 5.11 3.08 2.32
CA LEU A 101 4.93 1.84 3.06
C LEU A 101 4.35 2.20 4.43
N LEU A 102 3.17 1.69 4.76
CA LEU A 102 2.63 1.87 6.10
C LEU A 102 3.49 1.09 7.09
N MET A 103 3.70 1.69 8.26
CA MET A 103 4.38 1.05 9.38
C MET A 103 3.36 0.86 10.50
N ARG A 104 3.32 -0.34 11.08
CA ARG A 104 2.56 -0.65 12.29
C ARG A 104 3.51 -1.28 13.28
N ASN A 105 3.65 -0.66 14.45
CA ASN A 105 4.54 -1.14 15.53
C ASN A 105 5.97 -1.45 15.04
N GLY A 106 6.57 -0.54 14.26
CA GLY A 106 7.93 -0.70 13.74
C GLY A 106 8.10 -1.68 12.59
N SER A 107 7.04 -2.37 12.16
CA SER A 107 7.07 -3.31 11.04
C SER A 107 6.27 -2.80 9.84
N PRO A 108 6.71 -3.05 8.59
CA PRO A 108 5.94 -2.67 7.42
C PRO A 108 4.63 -3.48 7.39
N TYR A 109 3.52 -2.76 7.22
CA TYR A 109 2.19 -3.32 7.07
C TYR A 109 1.83 -3.33 5.60
N PHE A 110 1.26 -4.42 5.10
CA PHE A 110 0.79 -4.53 3.73
C PHE A 110 -0.65 -5.06 3.73
N PRO A 111 -1.50 -4.62 2.79
CA PRO A 111 -2.77 -5.30 2.59
C PRO A 111 -2.53 -6.75 2.18
N ALA A 112 -3.44 -7.64 2.58
CA ALA A 112 -3.40 -9.03 2.15
C ALA A 112 -3.39 -9.09 0.61
N PRO A 113 -2.46 -9.86 0.01
CA PRO A 113 -2.48 -10.10 -1.43
C PRO A 113 -3.85 -10.60 -1.89
N LYS A 114 -4.34 -10.10 -3.03
CA LYS A 114 -5.70 -10.43 -3.51
C LYS A 114 -5.88 -11.90 -3.87
N ASP A 115 -4.78 -12.62 -4.06
CA ASP A 115 -4.72 -14.07 -4.30
C ASP A 115 -4.65 -14.88 -2.99
N ILE A 116 -4.66 -14.23 -1.83
CA ILE A 116 -4.72 -14.89 -0.53
C ILE A 116 -6.11 -14.69 0.10
N VAL A 117 -6.67 -15.75 0.65
CA VAL A 117 -7.85 -15.74 1.51
C VAL A 117 -7.38 -16.00 2.93
N VAL A 118 -7.88 -15.21 3.88
CA VAL A 118 -7.61 -15.38 5.31
C VAL A 118 -8.89 -15.83 5.97
N ASP A 119 -8.88 -16.95 6.69
CA ASP A 119 -10.04 -17.42 7.44
C ASP A 119 -10.22 -16.68 8.77
N GLU A 120 -11.27 -17.02 9.52
CA GLU A 120 -11.58 -16.42 10.83
C GLU A 120 -10.50 -16.70 11.89
N ARG A 121 -9.71 -17.77 11.71
CA ARG A 121 -8.59 -18.17 12.59
C ARG A 121 -7.25 -17.58 12.14
N SER A 122 -7.26 -16.63 11.20
CA SER A 122 -6.06 -16.02 10.60
C SER A 122 -5.15 -16.97 9.83
N LYS A 123 -5.67 -18.11 9.36
CA LYS A 123 -4.95 -19.02 8.45
C LYS A 123 -5.04 -18.50 7.02
N CYS A 124 -3.90 -18.46 6.34
CA CYS A 124 -3.78 -17.94 4.98
C CYS A 124 -3.82 -19.08 3.96
N PHE A 125 -4.68 -18.95 2.95
CA PHE A 125 -4.79 -19.89 1.83
C PHE A 125 -4.55 -19.17 0.51
N ALA A 126 -3.66 -19.72 -0.32
CA ALA A 126 -3.41 -19.19 -1.65
C ALA A 126 -4.47 -19.70 -2.62
N LYS A 127 -5.17 -18.78 -3.30
CA LYS A 127 -6.02 -19.10 -4.45
C LYS A 127 -5.12 -19.41 -5.63
N ARG A 128 -5.37 -20.53 -6.32
CA ARG A 128 -4.63 -20.94 -7.50
C ARG A 128 -5.57 -21.12 -8.69
N PRO A 129 -5.10 -20.85 -9.92
CA PRO A 129 -5.82 -21.22 -11.13
C PRO A 129 -6.21 -22.71 -11.07
N PHE A 130 -7.46 -23.00 -11.39
CA PHE A 130 -8.02 -24.34 -11.28
C PHE A 130 -8.78 -24.71 -12.55
N THR A 131 -8.54 -25.91 -13.06
CA THR A 131 -9.27 -26.46 -14.21
C THR A 131 -10.60 -27.01 -13.72
N LEU A 132 -11.70 -26.49 -14.28
CA LEU A 132 -13.05 -26.93 -13.94
C LEU A 132 -13.23 -28.43 -14.15
N ARG A 133 -13.95 -29.07 -13.22
CA ARG A 133 -14.34 -30.49 -13.32
C ARG A 133 -15.56 -30.64 -14.21
N GLU A 134 -15.88 -31.88 -14.55
CA GLU A 134 -17.11 -32.20 -15.28
C GLU A 134 -18.33 -31.64 -14.53
N LYS A 135 -19.20 -30.90 -15.24
CA LYS A 135 -20.41 -30.22 -14.71
C LYS A 135 -20.16 -28.97 -13.84
N GLU A 136 -18.94 -28.47 -13.76
CA GLU A 136 -18.67 -27.12 -13.24
C GLU A 136 -18.62 -26.10 -14.39
N TYR A 137 -19.13 -24.89 -14.14
CA TYR A 137 -19.21 -23.82 -15.15
C TYR A 137 -18.75 -22.50 -14.56
N CYS A 138 -18.07 -21.67 -15.36
CA CYS A 138 -17.61 -20.33 -14.96
C CYS A 138 -17.75 -19.36 -16.14
N ASP A 139 -18.32 -18.18 -15.89
CA ASP A 139 -18.54 -17.14 -16.90
C ASP A 139 -17.34 -16.18 -16.95
N LEU A 140 -16.20 -16.67 -17.45
CA LEU A 140 -15.01 -15.86 -17.68
C LEU A 140 -14.89 -15.48 -19.16
N PRO A 141 -14.45 -14.25 -19.48
CA PRO A 141 -14.27 -13.84 -20.85
C PRO A 141 -13.07 -14.54 -21.49
N GLY A 142 -13.33 -15.53 -22.34
CA GLY A 142 -12.32 -16.23 -23.15
C GLY A 142 -11.82 -17.54 -22.53
N GLU A 143 -11.45 -18.48 -23.40
CA GLU A 143 -11.12 -19.88 -23.03
C GLU A 143 -9.78 -20.05 -22.29
N SER A 144 -8.91 -19.03 -22.32
CA SER A 144 -7.58 -19.07 -21.68
C SER A 144 -7.59 -18.64 -20.20
N LEU A 145 -8.71 -18.10 -19.71
CA LEU A 145 -8.85 -17.69 -18.32
C LEU A 145 -9.37 -18.85 -17.48
N LEU A 146 -8.67 -19.15 -16.39
CA LEU A 146 -9.10 -20.15 -15.41
C LEU A 146 -9.62 -19.46 -14.15
N PRO A 147 -10.69 -19.99 -13.52
CA PRO A 147 -11.11 -19.53 -12.21
C PRO A 147 -10.03 -19.81 -11.17
N THR A 148 -10.01 -19.01 -10.10
CA THR A 148 -9.10 -19.23 -8.96
C THR A 148 -9.84 -19.88 -7.80
N MET A 149 -9.35 -21.02 -7.32
CA MET A 149 -9.94 -21.80 -6.22
C MET A 149 -8.93 -22.03 -5.11
N LEU A 150 -9.41 -22.39 -3.92
CA LEU A 150 -8.57 -22.98 -2.86
C LEU A 150 -8.32 -24.44 -3.21
N LEU A 151 -7.05 -24.85 -3.33
CA LEU A 151 -6.71 -26.25 -3.70
C LEU A 151 -6.98 -27.21 -2.54
N ASP A 152 -6.78 -26.74 -1.30
CA ASP A 152 -7.14 -27.45 -0.09
C ASP A 152 -8.46 -26.88 0.41
N PRO A 153 -9.58 -27.62 0.38
CA PRO A 153 -10.75 -27.20 1.12
C PRO A 153 -10.35 -27.06 2.60
N PRO A 154 -10.78 -26.02 3.32
CA PRO A 154 -10.62 -26.02 4.76
C PRO A 154 -11.31 -27.29 5.28
N GLU A 155 -10.62 -28.08 6.09
CA GLU A 155 -11.25 -29.17 6.84
C GLU A 155 -12.41 -28.54 7.60
N VAL A 156 -13.64 -28.93 7.21
CA VAL A 156 -14.85 -28.53 7.91
C VAL A 156 -14.95 -29.48 9.09
N ASP A 157 -14.45 -29.04 10.25
CA ASP A 157 -14.77 -29.64 11.54
C ASP A 157 -16.25 -29.40 11.91
#